data_AF-A0A8C8Z7B6-F1
#
_entry.id   AF-A0A8C8Z7B6-F1
#
_cell.length_a   1.000
_cell.length_b   1.000
_cell.length_c   1.000
_cell.angle_alpha   90.00
_cell.angle_beta   90.00
_cell.angle_gamma   90.00
#
_symmetry.space_group_name_H-M   'P 1'
#
loop_
_entity.id
_entity.type
_entity.pdbx_description
1 polymer ?
#
loop_
_entity_poly.entity_id
_entity_poly.type
_entity_poly.pdbx_seq_one_letter_code
_entity_poly.pdbx_strand_id
1 'polypeptide(L)'
;VLASMGHRTLASTPALWASIPCPLSELRLDLVLASGQSFRWREQSPAHWSGVLADQVWTLTQTEEKLYCTVYRGDKGWVGRPTLEELEAVRGYFQLDVSLAQLYRHWGSVDSHFQEVSQKFQGVRLLRQDPIECLFSFICSSNNNITRITGMVERLCQAFGPRLTQLDDVTYHGFPSLQALAGPSWQCI
;
A
#
# COMPACT_ATOMS: atom_id res chain seq x y z
N VAL A 1 -7.16 -27.84 -11.03
CA VAL A 1 -7.66 -26.48 -11.31
C VAL A 1 -7.49 -25.70 -10.02
N LEU A 2 -6.42 -24.89 -9.92
CA LEU A 2 -6.20 -24.05 -8.74
C LEU A 2 -7.40 -23.09 -8.66
N ALA A 3 -8.16 -23.14 -7.57
CA ALA A 3 -9.22 -22.17 -7.34
C ALA A 3 -8.56 -20.78 -7.34
N SER A 4 -8.85 -19.96 -8.35
CA SER A 4 -8.38 -18.59 -8.40
C SER A 4 -8.90 -17.87 -7.16
N MET A 5 -8.01 -17.49 -6.25
CA MET A 5 -8.38 -16.60 -5.15
C MET A 5 -8.70 -15.24 -5.76
N GLY A 6 -9.91 -14.72 -5.57
CA GLY A 6 -10.26 -13.36 -6.00
C GLY A 6 -9.85 -12.31 -4.97
N HIS A 7 -9.89 -11.05 -5.36
CA HIS A 7 -9.76 -9.94 -4.41
C HIS A 7 -10.90 -10.00 -3.37
N ARG A 8 -10.53 -9.92 -2.10
CA ARG A 8 -11.46 -9.95 -0.97
C ARG A 8 -12.06 -8.57 -0.76
N THR A 9 -13.35 -8.55 -0.42
CA THR A 9 -13.99 -7.39 0.19
C THR A 9 -14.37 -7.72 1.62
N LEU A 10 -14.53 -6.68 2.45
CA LEU A 10 -14.94 -6.86 3.84
C LEU A 10 -16.30 -7.57 3.94
N ALA A 11 -17.20 -7.29 2.99
CA ALA A 11 -18.52 -7.92 2.93
C ALA A 11 -18.46 -9.39 2.48
N SER A 12 -17.56 -9.75 1.56
CA SER A 12 -17.53 -11.12 1.01
C SER A 12 -16.87 -12.13 1.94
N THR A 13 -15.85 -11.71 2.71
CA THR A 13 -15.03 -12.63 3.52
C THR A 13 -14.71 -12.08 4.91
N PRO A 14 -15.70 -11.62 5.70
CA PRO A 14 -15.47 -10.88 6.95
C PRO A 14 -14.58 -11.61 7.97
N ALA A 15 -14.63 -12.95 8.00
CA ALA A 15 -13.81 -13.77 8.91
C ALA A 15 -12.29 -13.72 8.63
N LEU A 16 -11.88 -13.22 7.46
CA LEU A 16 -10.47 -13.11 7.04
C LEU A 16 -9.86 -11.72 7.29
N TRP A 17 -10.63 -10.82 7.91
CA TRP A 17 -10.19 -9.45 8.19
C TRP A 17 -9.85 -9.27 9.67
N ALA A 18 -8.84 -8.46 9.92
CA ALA A 18 -8.59 -7.89 11.24
C ALA A 18 -8.65 -6.36 11.13
N SER A 19 -8.79 -5.67 12.26
CA SER A 19 -8.93 -4.21 12.29
C SER A 19 -7.93 -3.55 13.21
N ILE A 20 -7.48 -2.36 12.83
CA ILE A 20 -6.67 -1.45 13.63
C ILE A 20 -7.54 -0.23 13.95
N PRO A 21 -7.67 0.22 15.22
CA PRO A 21 -8.29 1.50 15.54
C PRO A 21 -7.55 2.64 14.83
N CYS A 22 -8.24 3.34 13.94
CA CYS A 22 -7.65 4.33 13.06
C CYS A 22 -8.78 5.22 12.51
N PRO A 23 -9.03 6.40 13.11
CA PRO A 23 -10.07 7.30 12.63
C PRO A 23 -9.67 7.95 11.30
N LEU A 24 -10.66 8.40 10.52
CA LEU A 24 -10.41 9.06 9.23
C LEU A 24 -9.59 10.36 9.34
N SER A 25 -9.58 11.00 10.52
CA SER A 25 -8.72 12.15 10.80
C SER A 25 -7.24 11.79 10.83
N GLU A 26 -6.91 10.53 11.13
CA GLU A 26 -5.55 10.01 11.17
C GLU A 26 -5.15 9.37 9.83
N LEU A 27 -6.06 8.69 9.12
CA LEU A 27 -5.81 8.07 7.82
C LEU A 27 -6.96 8.22 6.83
N ARG A 28 -6.64 8.63 5.61
CA ARG A 28 -7.50 8.48 4.44
C ARG A 28 -6.80 7.69 3.34
N LEU A 29 -7.13 6.40 3.20
CA LEU A 29 -6.51 5.52 2.20
C LEU A 29 -6.54 6.11 0.78
N ASP A 30 -7.67 6.68 0.39
CA ASP A 30 -7.90 7.31 -0.91
C ASP A 30 -6.98 8.51 -1.17
N LEU A 31 -6.74 9.32 -0.15
CA LEU A 31 -5.87 10.49 -0.26
C LEU A 31 -4.38 10.16 -0.12
N VAL A 32 -4.04 9.01 0.46
CA VAL A 32 -2.65 8.60 0.70
C VAL A 32 -2.14 7.68 -0.40
N LEU A 33 -2.84 6.59 -0.70
CA LEU A 33 -2.35 5.52 -1.57
C LEU A 33 -2.31 5.89 -3.05
N ALA A 34 -3.09 6.89 -3.48
CA ALA A 34 -3.08 7.43 -4.84
C ALA A 34 -2.26 8.73 -5.00
N SER A 35 -1.62 9.23 -3.93
CA SER A 35 -0.94 10.53 -3.93
C SER A 35 0.45 10.55 -4.58
N GLY A 36 0.92 9.42 -5.10
CA GLY A 36 2.28 9.30 -5.66
C GLY A 36 3.38 9.11 -4.62
N GLN A 37 3.02 8.85 -3.35
CA GLN A 37 3.99 8.41 -2.33
C GLN A 37 4.47 6.98 -2.62
N SER A 38 3.54 6.04 -2.78
CA SER A 38 3.80 4.67 -3.20
C SER A 38 3.09 4.41 -4.53
N PHE A 39 3.66 3.53 -5.33
CA PHE A 39 3.17 3.14 -6.66
C PHE A 39 2.72 1.67 -6.67
N ARG A 40 2.40 1.11 -5.50
CA ARG A 40 2.14 -0.33 -5.31
C ARG A 40 0.69 -0.66 -4.99
N TRP A 41 -0.18 0.35 -4.92
CA TRP A 41 -1.56 0.21 -4.50
C TRP A 41 -2.54 0.52 -5.62
N ARG A 42 -3.59 -0.30 -5.73
CA ARG A 42 -4.70 -0.14 -6.66
C ARG A 42 -6.03 -0.34 -5.96
N GLU A 43 -7.00 0.50 -6.27
CA GLU A 43 -8.38 0.29 -5.85
C GLU A 43 -9.04 -0.76 -6.76
N GLN A 44 -8.95 -2.04 -6.38
CA GLN A 44 -9.45 -3.18 -7.18
C GLN A 44 -10.96 -3.38 -7.01
N SER A 45 -11.52 -2.85 -5.93
CA SER A 45 -12.96 -2.76 -5.69
C SER A 45 -13.24 -1.45 -4.96
N PRO A 46 -14.44 -0.87 -5.04
CA PRO A 46 -14.74 0.41 -4.41
C PRO A 46 -14.34 0.43 -2.92
N ALA A 47 -13.55 1.42 -2.53
CA ALA A 47 -12.92 1.61 -1.23
C ALA A 47 -11.96 0.49 -0.75
N HIS A 48 -11.55 -0.44 -1.63
CA HIS A 48 -10.67 -1.56 -1.31
C HIS A 48 -9.36 -1.47 -2.09
N TRP A 49 -8.30 -1.14 -1.36
CA TRP A 49 -6.97 -0.92 -1.89
C TRP A 49 -6.14 -2.18 -1.75
N SER A 50 -5.71 -2.77 -2.88
CA SER A 50 -4.84 -3.93 -2.89
C SER A 50 -3.44 -3.56 -3.35
N GLY A 51 -2.43 -4.14 -2.71
CA GLY A 51 -1.03 -3.81 -2.96
C GLY A 51 -0.07 -4.73 -2.23
N VAL A 52 1.22 -4.48 -2.42
CA VAL A 52 2.30 -5.23 -1.75
C VAL A 52 2.85 -4.42 -0.60
N LEU A 53 2.94 -5.03 0.57
CA LEU A 53 3.53 -4.48 1.79
C LEU A 53 4.26 -5.61 2.51
N ALA A 54 5.53 -5.38 2.85
CA ALA A 54 6.42 -6.37 3.50
C ALA A 54 6.39 -7.73 2.78
N ASP A 55 6.60 -7.72 1.44
CA ASP A 55 6.62 -8.90 0.57
C ASP A 55 5.36 -9.79 0.61
N GLN A 56 4.25 -9.24 1.11
CA GLN A 56 2.95 -9.90 1.11
C GLN A 56 1.93 -9.05 0.36
N VAL A 57 0.91 -9.69 -0.20
CA VAL A 57 -0.22 -8.98 -0.80
C VAL A 57 -1.23 -8.69 0.29
N TRP A 58 -1.74 -7.47 0.29
CA TRP A 58 -2.72 -6.98 1.23
C TRP A 58 -3.92 -6.39 0.49
N THR A 59 -5.10 -6.49 1.08
CA THR A 59 -6.22 -5.59 0.76
C THR A 59 -6.59 -4.81 2.02
N LEU A 60 -6.71 -3.50 1.87
CA LEU A 60 -7.04 -2.54 2.92
C LEU A 60 -8.34 -1.83 2.59
N THR A 61 -9.17 -1.64 3.60
CA THR A 61 -10.35 -0.76 3.53
C THR A 61 -10.56 -0.08 4.88
N GLN A 62 -11.44 0.90 4.98
CA GLN A 62 -11.62 1.68 6.20
C GLN A 62 -13.10 2.00 6.45
N THR A 63 -13.47 2.08 7.73
CA THR A 63 -14.68 2.75 8.21
C THR A 63 -14.29 4.06 8.89
N GLU A 64 -15.23 4.75 9.55
CA GLU A 64 -14.95 6.01 10.23
C GLU A 64 -13.86 5.90 11.32
N GLU A 65 -13.76 4.76 11.99
CA GLU A 65 -12.93 4.56 13.18
C GLU A 65 -11.90 3.43 13.06
N LYS A 66 -11.96 2.64 11.97
CA LYS A 66 -11.15 1.43 11.84
C LYS A 66 -10.57 1.28 10.46
N LEU A 67 -9.28 0.94 10.42
CA LEU A 67 -8.62 0.38 9.25
C LEU A 67 -8.75 -1.15 9.27
N TYR A 68 -9.38 -1.70 8.26
CA TYR A 68 -9.53 -3.14 8.06
C TYR A 68 -8.44 -3.66 7.13
N CYS A 69 -7.81 -4.76 7.51
CA CYS A 69 -6.70 -5.37 6.78
C CYS A 69 -6.98 -6.86 6.55
N THR A 70 -6.68 -7.35 5.34
CA THR A 70 -6.58 -8.78 5.04
C THR A 70 -5.32 -9.03 4.23
N VAL A 71 -4.71 -10.20 4.43
CA VAL A 71 -3.42 -10.58 3.82
C VAL A 71 -3.57 -11.88 3.03
N TYR A 72 -2.84 -12.00 1.94
CA TYR A 72 -2.75 -13.21 1.11
C TYR A 72 -1.34 -13.80 1.25
N ARG A 73 -1.25 -15.00 1.81
CA ARG A 73 0.03 -15.69 2.11
C ARG A 73 0.45 -16.69 1.01
N GLY A 74 -0.15 -16.58 -0.18
CA GLY A 74 0.08 -17.48 -1.31
C GLY A 74 -0.38 -18.92 -1.07
N ASP A 75 -0.13 -19.80 -2.04
CA ASP A 75 -0.65 -21.19 -2.08
C ASP A 75 -0.16 -22.08 -0.93
N LYS A 76 1.00 -21.76 -0.34
CA LYS A 76 1.60 -22.52 0.78
C LYS A 76 1.30 -21.91 2.14
N GLY A 77 0.69 -20.73 2.17
CA GLY A 77 0.33 -20.04 3.40
C GLY A 77 -1.03 -20.50 3.92
N TRP A 78 -1.19 -20.46 5.24
CA TRP A 78 -2.50 -20.71 5.85
C TRP A 78 -3.45 -19.52 5.57
N VAL A 79 -4.73 -19.85 5.37
CA VAL A 79 -5.78 -18.86 5.16
C VAL A 79 -6.38 -18.49 6.51
N GLY A 80 -6.34 -17.20 6.83
CA GLY A 80 -7.01 -16.64 8.00
C GLY A 80 -6.58 -15.20 8.26
N ARG A 81 -7.15 -14.61 9.31
CA ARG A 81 -6.94 -13.20 9.67
C ARG A 81 -5.45 -12.84 9.81
N PRO A 82 -5.06 -11.58 9.58
CA PRO A 82 -3.74 -11.09 9.92
C PRO A 82 -3.36 -11.41 11.38
N THR A 83 -2.11 -11.79 11.61
CA THR A 83 -1.53 -11.94 12.95
C THR A 83 -1.26 -10.56 13.56
N LEU A 84 -0.93 -10.51 14.85
CA LEU A 84 -0.55 -9.25 15.49
C LEU A 84 0.70 -8.64 14.85
N GLU A 85 1.73 -9.46 14.58
CA GLU A 85 2.98 -9.03 13.93
C GLU A 85 2.73 -8.45 12.52
N GLU A 86 1.86 -9.08 11.74
CA GLU A 86 1.50 -8.58 10.41
C GLU A 86 0.71 -7.26 10.50
N LEU A 87 -0.14 -7.08 11.52
CA LEU A 87 -0.79 -5.79 11.77
C LEU A 87 0.21 -4.72 12.22
N GLU A 88 1.22 -5.07 13.02
CA GLU A 88 2.30 -4.14 13.40
C GLU A 88 3.10 -3.69 12.17
N ALA A 89 3.31 -4.56 11.17
CA ALA A 89 3.91 -4.16 9.90
C ALA A 89 3.06 -3.09 9.18
N VAL A 90 1.72 -3.25 9.17
CA VAL A 90 0.81 -2.23 8.64
C VAL A 90 0.87 -0.94 9.46
N ARG A 91 0.87 -1.03 10.80
CA ARG A 91 1.02 0.14 11.69
C ARG A 91 2.32 0.90 11.41
N GLY A 92 3.43 0.18 11.25
CA GLY A 92 4.75 0.72 10.97
C GLY A 92 4.86 1.37 9.59
N TYR A 93 4.31 0.72 8.55
CA TYR A 93 4.26 1.27 7.18
C TYR A 93 3.51 2.59 7.12
N PHE A 94 2.40 2.66 7.84
CA PHE A 94 1.62 3.87 7.95
C PHE A 94 2.14 4.83 9.02
N GLN A 95 3.06 4.46 9.92
CA GLN A 95 3.48 5.32 11.04
C GLN A 95 2.33 5.72 11.99
N LEU A 96 1.44 4.78 12.32
CA LEU A 96 0.22 5.04 13.12
C LEU A 96 0.47 5.44 14.59
N ASP A 97 1.73 5.47 15.03
CA ASP A 97 2.10 5.95 16.37
C ASP A 97 2.31 7.47 16.40
N VAL A 98 2.42 8.10 15.23
CA VAL A 98 2.49 9.56 15.08
C VAL A 98 1.06 10.12 15.00
N SER A 99 0.65 10.95 15.96
CA SER A 99 -0.66 11.60 15.91
C SER A 99 -0.69 12.68 14.83
N LEU A 100 -1.37 12.39 13.73
CA LEU A 100 -1.57 13.32 12.62
C LEU A 100 -2.41 14.52 13.07
N ALA A 101 -3.39 14.31 13.95
CA ALA A 101 -4.18 15.39 14.52
C ALA A 101 -3.34 16.41 15.31
N GLN A 102 -2.25 16.00 15.97
CA GLN A 102 -1.31 16.93 16.62
C GLN A 102 -0.54 17.75 15.59
N LEU A 103 -0.04 17.10 14.52
CA LEU A 103 0.69 17.76 13.44
C LEU A 103 -0.18 18.77 12.70
N TYR A 104 -1.40 18.39 12.33
CA TYR A 104 -2.36 19.26 11.65
C TYR A 104 -2.70 20.51 12.47
N ARG A 105 -2.89 20.35 13.79
CA ARG A 105 -3.12 21.49 14.70
C ARG A 105 -1.93 22.43 14.74
N HIS A 106 -0.71 21.89 14.81
CA HIS A 106 0.50 22.71 14.81
C HIS A 106 0.70 23.45 13.48
N TRP A 107 0.61 22.76 12.35
CA TRP A 107 0.75 23.37 11.03
C TRP A 107 -0.32 24.43 10.79
N GLY A 108 -1.58 24.15 11.13
CA GLY A 108 -2.66 25.11 11.00
C GLY A 108 -2.54 26.32 11.94
N SER A 109 -1.80 26.23 13.05
CA SER A 109 -1.58 27.38 13.95
C SER A 109 -0.51 28.35 13.45
N VAL A 110 0.36 27.91 12.54
CA VAL A 110 1.46 28.71 12.00
C VAL A 110 1.26 29.07 10.52
N ASP A 111 0.34 28.42 9.82
CA ASP A 111 0.00 28.66 8.41
C ASP A 111 -1.53 28.62 8.20
N SER A 112 -2.11 29.79 7.93
CA SER A 112 -3.55 29.93 7.66
C SER A 112 -3.97 29.26 6.34
N HIS A 113 -3.09 29.21 5.33
CA HIS A 113 -3.38 28.52 4.09
C HIS A 113 -3.47 27.02 4.33
N PHE A 114 -2.52 26.46 5.08
CA PHE A 114 -2.59 25.06 5.51
C PHE A 114 -3.87 24.78 6.31
N GLN A 115 -4.25 25.67 7.24
CA GLN A 115 -5.47 25.51 8.03
C GLN A 115 -6.71 25.37 7.14
N GLU A 116 -6.86 26.19 6.10
CA GLU A 116 -7.97 26.12 5.15
C GLU A 116 -7.95 24.80 4.35
N VAL A 117 -6.80 24.43 3.79
CA VAL A 117 -6.64 23.22 2.97
C VAL A 117 -6.91 21.95 3.78
N SER A 118 -6.44 21.91 5.02
CA SER A 118 -6.57 20.76 5.94
C SER A 118 -8.02 20.37 6.24
N GLN A 119 -8.98 21.29 6.11
CA GLN A 119 -10.41 21.01 6.30
C GLN A 119 -10.96 20.06 5.22
N LYS A 120 -10.40 20.13 4.01
CA LYS A 120 -10.80 19.29 2.87
C LYS A 120 -9.94 18.03 2.76
N PHE A 121 -8.69 18.08 3.21
CA PHE A 121 -7.70 17.01 3.07
C PHE A 121 -7.21 16.50 4.44
N GLN A 122 -8.11 15.87 5.20
CA GLN A 122 -7.77 15.21 6.46
C GLN A 122 -7.17 13.82 6.22
N GLY A 123 -6.42 13.29 7.19
CA GLY A 123 -5.90 11.92 7.12
C GLY A 123 -4.79 11.69 6.08
N VAL A 124 -4.19 12.76 5.53
CA VAL A 124 -3.07 12.66 4.58
C VAL A 124 -1.78 12.46 5.37
N ARG A 125 -1.25 11.25 5.34
CA ARG A 125 -0.08 10.84 6.08
C ARG A 125 1.06 10.41 5.16
N LEU A 126 2.28 10.50 5.68
CA LEU A 126 3.49 10.03 5.02
C LEU A 126 3.72 8.53 5.26
N LEU A 127 3.93 7.77 4.19
CA LEU A 127 4.26 6.34 4.25
C LEU A 127 5.73 6.12 4.61
N ARG A 128 6.01 5.10 5.42
CA ARG A 128 7.36 4.59 5.70
C ARG A 128 7.66 3.40 4.79
N GLN A 129 8.25 3.70 3.64
CA GLN A 129 8.55 2.72 2.60
C GLN A 129 9.90 2.02 2.81
N ASP A 130 10.04 0.83 2.22
CA ASP A 130 11.33 0.16 2.11
C ASP A 130 12.33 1.04 1.31
N PRO A 131 13.59 1.21 1.77
CA PRO A 131 14.55 2.08 1.10
C PRO A 131 14.86 1.68 -0.35
N ILE A 132 14.88 0.38 -0.68
CA ILE A 132 15.17 -0.11 -2.03
C ILE A 132 13.97 0.16 -2.94
N GLU A 133 12.77 -0.22 -2.50
CA GLU A 133 11.53 0.08 -3.22
C GLU A 133 11.38 1.58 -3.49
N CYS A 134 11.59 2.40 -2.45
CA CYS A 134 11.50 3.85 -2.53
C CYS A 134 12.53 4.41 -3.53
N LEU A 135 13.81 4.08 -3.37
CA LEU A 135 14.88 4.60 -4.22
C LEU A 135 14.64 4.30 -5.69
N PHE A 136 14.41 3.04 -6.06
CA PHE A 136 14.27 2.65 -7.45
C PHE A 136 12.94 3.12 -8.05
N SER A 137 11.86 3.21 -7.26
CA SER A 137 10.60 3.79 -7.73
C SER A 137 10.75 5.27 -8.09
N PHE A 138 11.49 6.05 -7.28
CA PHE A 138 11.74 7.47 -7.57
C PHE A 138 12.84 7.71 -8.62
N ILE A 139 13.77 6.79 -8.82
CA ILE A 139 14.64 6.83 -10.01
C ILE A 139 13.78 6.76 -11.29
N CYS A 140 12.75 5.90 -11.30
CA CYS A 140 11.77 5.81 -12.39
C CYS A 140 10.84 7.04 -12.51
N SER A 141 10.81 7.96 -11.53
CA SER A 141 9.88 9.09 -11.50
C SER A 141 10.34 10.36 -12.20
N SER A 142 11.63 10.45 -12.57
CA SER A 142 12.21 11.66 -13.15
C SER A 142 11.49 12.07 -14.44
N ASN A 143 10.98 13.31 -14.48
CA ASN A 143 10.23 13.89 -15.61
C ASN A 143 9.02 13.04 -16.08
N ASN A 144 8.19 12.62 -15.14
CA ASN A 144 7.12 11.66 -15.39
C ASN A 144 5.84 11.99 -14.59
N ASN A 145 4.71 11.39 -14.96
CA ASN A 145 3.44 11.53 -14.21
C ASN A 145 3.11 10.25 -13.43
N ILE A 146 2.31 10.38 -12.36
CA ILE A 146 1.98 9.28 -11.44
C ILE A 146 1.53 8.02 -12.21
N THR A 147 0.66 8.15 -13.20
CA THR A 147 0.17 7.03 -14.02
C THR A 147 1.30 6.26 -14.70
N ARG A 148 2.22 6.97 -15.36
CA ARG A 148 3.33 6.34 -16.09
C ARG A 148 4.39 5.78 -15.14
N ILE A 149 4.64 6.43 -14.00
CA ILE A 149 5.53 5.90 -12.96
C ILE A 149 4.98 4.59 -12.42
N THR A 150 3.68 4.57 -12.11
CA THR A 150 3.05 3.36 -11.57
C THR A 150 3.17 2.18 -12.53
N GLY A 151 2.92 2.40 -13.82
CA GLY A 151 3.12 1.35 -14.83
C GLY A 151 4.59 0.93 -15.01
N MET A 152 5.55 1.84 -14.83
CA MET A 152 6.98 1.49 -14.87
C MET A 152 7.38 0.63 -13.68
N VAL A 153 6.96 0.99 -12.46
CA VAL A 153 7.21 0.22 -11.25
C VAL A 153 6.54 -1.15 -11.31
N GLU A 154 5.31 -1.25 -11.82
CA GLU A 154 4.62 -2.53 -12.04
C GLU A 154 5.40 -3.45 -12.98
N ARG A 155 5.86 -2.94 -14.14
CA ARG A 155 6.68 -3.72 -15.08
C ARG A 155 8.02 -4.12 -14.50
N LEU A 156 8.67 -3.24 -13.74
CA LEU A 156 9.92 -3.53 -13.03
C LEU A 156 9.75 -4.72 -12.06
N CYS A 157 8.69 -4.69 -11.25
CA CYS A 157 8.37 -5.76 -10.32
C CYS A 157 7.98 -7.06 -11.06
N GLN A 158 7.25 -6.97 -12.17
CA GLN A 158 6.90 -8.14 -12.97
C GLN A 158 8.13 -8.81 -13.59
N ALA A 159 9.08 -8.03 -14.08
CA ALA A 159 10.27 -8.52 -14.77
C ALA A 159 11.31 -9.12 -13.81
N PHE A 160 11.53 -8.50 -12.64
CA PHE A 160 12.64 -8.85 -11.75
C PHE A 160 12.22 -9.21 -10.32
N GLY A 161 10.96 -9.00 -9.98
CA GLY A 161 10.42 -9.26 -8.64
C GLY A 161 9.89 -10.69 -8.50
N PRO A 162 9.99 -11.29 -7.31
CA PRO A 162 9.46 -12.63 -7.07
C PRO A 162 7.93 -12.62 -7.18
N ARG A 163 7.35 -13.60 -7.88
CA ARG A 163 5.89 -13.77 -7.92
C ARG A 163 5.38 -14.15 -6.54
N LEU A 164 4.42 -13.39 -6.01
CA LEU A 164 3.84 -13.61 -4.67
C LEU A 164 2.54 -14.43 -4.75
N THR A 165 1.56 -13.92 -5.47
CA THR A 165 0.27 -14.58 -5.69
C THR A 165 -0.43 -13.96 -6.90
N GLN A 166 -1.46 -14.64 -7.39
CA GLN A 166 -2.37 -14.12 -8.39
C GLN A 166 -3.76 -13.99 -7.78
N LEU A 167 -4.37 -12.81 -7.94
CA LEU A 167 -5.74 -12.55 -7.54
C LEU A 167 -6.53 -12.11 -8.77
N ASP A 168 -7.59 -12.85 -9.10
CA ASP A 168 -8.30 -12.70 -10.37
C ASP A 168 -7.32 -12.76 -11.58
N ASP A 169 -7.27 -11.71 -12.41
CA ASP A 169 -6.34 -11.54 -13.53
C ASP A 169 -5.05 -10.78 -13.16
N VAL A 170 -4.91 -10.34 -11.90
CA VAL A 170 -3.78 -9.54 -11.42
C VAL A 170 -2.73 -10.42 -10.74
N THR A 171 -1.52 -10.44 -11.28
CA THR A 171 -0.37 -11.10 -10.64
C THR A 171 0.44 -10.09 -9.85
N TYR A 172 0.59 -10.33 -8.55
CA TYR A 172 1.41 -9.50 -7.66
C TYR A 172 2.82 -10.07 -7.56
N HIS A 173 3.79 -9.17 -7.64
CA HIS A 173 5.21 -9.46 -7.49
C HIS A 173 5.79 -8.65 -6.33
N GLY A 174 6.75 -9.19 -5.60
CA GLY A 174 7.55 -8.42 -4.63
C GLY A 174 8.43 -7.39 -5.36
N PHE A 175 9.00 -6.46 -4.60
CA PHE A 175 9.97 -5.55 -5.19
C PHE A 175 11.27 -6.32 -5.54
N PRO A 176 11.94 -6.03 -6.66
CA PRO A 176 13.18 -6.71 -7.02
C PRO A 176 14.29 -6.50 -5.98
N SER A 177 15.06 -7.55 -5.70
CA SER A 177 16.27 -7.42 -4.88
C SER A 177 17.37 -6.68 -5.66
N LEU A 178 18.35 -6.13 -4.93
CA LEU A 178 19.53 -5.51 -5.53
C LEU A 178 20.27 -6.46 -6.49
N GLN A 179 20.35 -7.75 -6.15
CA GLN A 179 20.99 -8.75 -6.99
C GLN A 179 20.22 -8.97 -8.30
N ALA A 180 18.88 -8.95 -8.26
CA ALA A 180 18.05 -9.05 -9.45
C ALA A 180 18.20 -7.81 -10.36
N LEU A 181 18.30 -6.62 -9.77
CA LEU A 181 18.49 -5.36 -10.49
C LEU A 181 19.90 -5.18 -11.07
N ALA A 182 20.92 -5.72 -10.42
CA ALA A 182 22.31 -5.66 -10.88
C ALA A 182 22.69 -6.79 -11.86
N GLY A 183 21.77 -7.73 -12.12
CA GLY A 183 22.02 -8.89 -12.97
C GLY A 183 22.20 -8.54 -14.46
N PRO A 184 22.89 -9.40 -15.24
CA PRO A 184 23.15 -9.17 -16.67
C PRO A 184 21.89 -9.15 -17.55
N SER A 185 20.75 -9.58 -17.00
CA SER A 185 19.43 -9.57 -17.66
C SER A 185 18.86 -8.17 -17.91
N TRP A 186 19.50 -7.10 -17.41
CA TRP A 186 19.11 -5.72 -17.72
C TRP A 186 19.36 -5.32 -19.19
N GLN A 187 20.18 -6.07 -19.93
CA GLN A 187 20.52 -5.76 -21.33
C GLN A 187 19.37 -5.99 -22.35
N CYS A 188 18.21 -6.47 -21.92
CA CYS A 188 17.09 -6.82 -22.79
C CYS A 188 15.81 -5.97 -22.61
N ILE A 189 15.88 -4.82 -21.92
CA ILE A 189 14.73 -3.90 -21.71
C ILE A 189 14.94 -2.59 -22.43
#